data_AF-A0A388KI40-F1
#
_entry.id   AF-A0A388KI40-F1
#
_cell.length_a   1.000
_cell.length_b   1.000
_cell.length_c   1.000
_cell.angle_alpha   90.00
_cell.angle_beta   90.00
_cell.angle_gamma   90.00
#
_symmetry.space_group_name_H-M   'P 1'
#
loop_
_entity.id
_entity.type
_entity.pdbx_description
1 polymer ?
#
loop_
_entity_poly.entity_id
_entity_poly.type
_entity_poly.pdbx_seq_one_letter_code
_entity_poly.pdbx_strand_id
1 'polypeptide(L)'
;MDIRREMRWMMNERGDKVDRGEANLSSTVEDRIFRLFVLYVISGGCPWAKKWITMMGGKDRDVSTEDSGVYVLVSPWCRHFYIGCTSRKVIVRWTDHVKKAVSGSLENAPKLHAWLRIFGWRNYLVLPLVSNTQDPMKVERALIRRFSPALNTQGTRKEEGRVRRRKGRREGGKRKYEHMGGSIIRFHGRESIIDLVKEMSRTQGDHRITSTGGNMWIDIWRVVKGKIGQSSVSVGGRAILIKDCKGILEGGGEFPLIDIWIVPASLEHRRNILRELRRNPDKVRGMYKKSSQELIAMYRTCSLFADKKVWNRLKTTITKVVKTKYGAEVRRRPCVKVPFSPSIRMGEVMRVAASIIEQTISDRCIRRFVVTKVRAVTKKRRTIGSIIHNHRTFAKMDQAQCRCGDVDLPKIEEHVKIRLDRIYGVPRFITNSRNVTSGYVIPEEMLWECIMEGVGLWTKGRQVLIDRSEVRKCYQVRQPEHSAAMSVREVMDWVKPYEVLVAVPIDRNPGATLLICP
;
A
#
# COMPACT_ATOMS: atom_id res chain seq x y z
N MET A 1 -28.66 35.59 40.72
CA MET A 1 -29.22 36.02 39.42
C MET A 1 -29.52 34.78 38.60
N ASP A 2 -30.76 34.62 38.11
CA ASP A 2 -31.17 33.45 37.30
C ASP A 2 -30.65 33.61 35.87
N ILE A 3 -29.50 32.98 35.56
CA ILE A 3 -28.81 33.06 34.25
C ILE A 3 -29.78 32.74 33.09
N ARG A 4 -30.70 31.79 33.30
CA ARG A 4 -31.68 31.39 32.28
C ARG A 4 -32.65 32.53 31.98
N ARG A 5 -33.09 33.23 33.02
CA ARG A 5 -34.01 34.38 32.91
C ARG A 5 -33.34 35.56 32.23
N GLU A 6 -32.11 35.91 32.62
CA GLU A 6 -31.35 36.99 32.00
C GLU A 6 -31.09 36.70 30.52
N MET A 7 -30.61 35.49 30.19
CA MET A 7 -30.37 35.09 28.81
C MET A 7 -31.66 35.14 27.96
N ARG A 8 -32.79 34.66 28.50
CA ARG A 8 -34.09 34.75 27.82
C ARG A 8 -34.50 36.20 27.58
N TRP A 9 -34.38 37.06 28.58
CA TRP A 9 -34.69 38.48 28.47
C TRP A 9 -33.86 39.15 27.39
N MET A 10 -32.53 38.95 27.38
CA MET A 10 -31.64 39.51 26.36
C MET A 10 -31.95 39.00 24.95
N MET A 11 -32.24 37.70 24.79
CA MET A 11 -32.56 37.12 23.47
C MET A 11 -33.89 37.66 22.92
N ASN A 12 -34.86 37.94 23.81
CA ASN A 12 -36.13 38.57 23.45
C ASN A 12 -35.95 40.05 23.10
N GLU A 13 -35.26 40.82 23.94
CA GLU A 13 -34.99 42.25 23.71
C GLU A 13 -34.26 42.48 22.38
N ARG A 14 -33.24 41.64 22.10
CA ARG A 14 -32.57 41.60 20.79
C ARG A 14 -33.57 41.35 19.66
N GLY A 15 -34.47 40.39 19.83
CA GLY A 15 -35.51 40.05 18.86
C GLY A 15 -36.43 41.22 18.56
N ASP A 16 -36.87 41.93 19.60
CA ASP A 16 -37.77 43.07 19.47
C ASP A 16 -37.11 44.24 18.74
N LYS A 17 -35.84 44.55 19.04
CA LYS A 17 -35.08 45.60 18.34
C LYS A 17 -34.93 45.31 16.84
N VAL A 18 -34.67 44.06 16.48
CA VAL A 18 -34.54 43.65 15.07
C VAL A 18 -35.89 43.72 14.35
N ASP A 19 -36.97 43.25 14.97
CA ASP A 19 -38.29 43.23 14.35
C ASP A 19 -38.91 44.63 14.23
N ARG A 20 -38.55 45.57 15.12
CA ARG A 20 -38.88 47.00 14.97
C ARG A 20 -38.00 47.73 13.95
N GLY A 21 -36.99 47.06 13.38
CA GLY A 21 -36.04 47.66 12.45
C GLY A 21 -35.07 48.67 13.10
N GLU A 22 -35.02 48.74 14.43
CA GLU A 22 -34.24 49.72 15.19
C GLU A 22 -32.73 49.45 15.11
N ALA A 23 -32.33 48.18 14.97
CA ALA A 23 -30.93 47.81 14.91
C ALA A 23 -30.69 46.50 14.14
N ASN A 24 -29.57 46.43 13.43
CA ASN A 24 -28.99 45.14 13.06
C ASN A 24 -28.43 44.43 14.31
N LEU A 25 -28.20 43.13 14.20
CA LEU A 25 -27.53 42.37 15.27
C LEU A 25 -26.16 42.98 15.58
N SER A 26 -25.94 43.34 16.84
CA SER A 26 -24.67 43.86 17.35
C SER A 26 -23.84 42.72 17.94
N SER A 27 -22.54 42.69 17.60
CA SER A 27 -21.60 41.73 18.17
C SER A 27 -21.48 41.86 19.68
N THR A 28 -21.52 43.07 20.25
CA THR A 28 -21.46 43.25 21.71
C THR A 28 -22.63 42.56 22.42
N VAL A 29 -23.83 42.63 21.84
CA VAL A 29 -25.04 41.99 22.41
C VAL A 29 -24.97 40.48 22.24
N GLU A 30 -24.62 39.99 21.06
CA GLU A 30 -24.46 38.55 20.80
C GLU A 30 -23.31 37.95 21.62
N ASP A 31 -22.22 38.71 21.83
CA ASP A 31 -21.08 38.30 22.64
C ASP A 31 -21.49 38.10 24.10
N ARG A 32 -22.29 39.02 24.64
CA ARG A 32 -22.88 38.88 25.97
C ARG A 32 -23.86 37.70 26.06
N ILE A 33 -24.74 37.52 25.07
CA ILE A 33 -25.68 36.38 25.01
C ILE A 33 -24.93 35.04 24.96
N PHE A 34 -23.88 34.91 24.14
CA PHE A 34 -23.11 33.67 24.10
C PHE A 34 -22.41 33.42 25.43
N ARG A 35 -21.83 34.44 26.08
CA ARG A 35 -21.15 34.29 27.38
C ARG A 35 -22.11 33.79 28.45
N LEU A 36 -23.32 34.36 28.51
CA LEU A 36 -24.40 33.87 29.38
C LEU A 36 -24.79 32.43 29.05
N PHE A 37 -24.88 32.06 27.77
CA PHE A 37 -25.16 30.69 27.38
C PHE A 37 -24.04 29.72 27.80
N VAL A 38 -22.77 30.10 27.65
CA VAL A 38 -21.63 29.29 28.11
C VAL A 38 -21.69 29.08 29.62
N LEU A 39 -21.91 30.14 30.40
CA LEU A 39 -22.11 30.05 31.84
C LEU A 39 -23.28 29.11 32.17
N TYR A 40 -24.42 29.25 31.48
CA TYR A 40 -25.59 28.38 31.67
C TYR A 40 -25.28 26.90 31.41
N VAL A 41 -24.45 26.60 30.41
CA VAL A 41 -24.01 25.22 30.10
C VAL A 41 -23.03 24.71 31.16
N ILE A 42 -22.10 25.54 31.64
CA ILE A 42 -21.15 25.20 32.72
C ILE A 42 -21.91 24.86 34.00
N SER A 43 -22.90 25.68 34.37
CA SER A 43 -23.77 25.46 35.54
C SER A 43 -24.72 24.26 35.41
N GLY A 44 -24.65 23.51 34.30
CA GLY A 44 -25.47 22.30 34.10
C GLY A 44 -26.88 22.56 33.57
N GLY A 45 -27.24 23.81 33.26
CA GLY A 45 -28.56 24.15 32.72
C GLY A 45 -28.84 23.59 31.32
N CYS A 46 -27.79 23.29 30.56
CA CYS A 46 -27.90 22.74 29.21
C CYS A 46 -26.86 21.62 28.95
N PRO A 47 -27.01 20.43 29.57
CA PRO A 47 -25.96 19.40 29.58
C PRO A 47 -25.54 18.91 28.19
N TRP A 48 -26.46 18.88 27.23
CA TRP A 48 -26.19 18.40 25.87
C TRP A 48 -25.22 19.30 25.08
N ALA A 49 -25.07 20.56 25.50
CA ALA A 49 -24.21 21.56 24.88
C ALA A 49 -22.80 21.62 25.48
N LYS A 50 -22.49 20.83 26.53
CA LYS A 50 -21.14 20.77 27.15
C LYS A 50 -20.02 20.51 26.14
N LYS A 51 -20.30 19.74 25.08
CA LYS A 51 -19.36 19.47 23.97
C LYS A 51 -18.85 20.74 23.27
N TRP A 52 -19.63 21.82 23.23
CA TRP A 52 -19.20 23.08 22.61
C TRP A 52 -18.21 23.83 23.49
N ILE A 53 -18.40 23.82 24.82
CA ILE A 53 -17.45 24.43 25.76
C ILE A 53 -16.07 23.81 25.59
N THR A 54 -15.99 22.48 25.55
CA THR A 54 -14.71 21.78 25.40
C THR A 54 -14.00 22.09 24.08
N MET A 55 -14.74 22.54 23.05
CA MET A 55 -14.13 23.00 21.80
C MET A 55 -13.59 24.42 21.89
N MET A 56 -14.27 25.29 22.67
CA MET A 56 -13.86 26.68 22.89
C MET A 56 -12.71 26.81 23.90
N GLY A 57 -12.58 25.87 24.85
CA GLY A 57 -11.65 25.93 25.99
C GLY A 57 -10.15 25.76 25.67
N GLY A 58 -9.69 26.12 24.48
CA GLY A 58 -8.25 26.29 24.22
C GLY A 58 -7.73 27.48 25.02
N LYS A 59 -6.64 27.32 25.77
CA LYS A 59 -6.15 28.20 26.85
C LYS A 59 -5.95 29.71 26.53
N ASP A 60 -6.06 30.15 25.27
CA ASP A 60 -5.61 31.49 24.86
C ASP A 60 -6.50 32.22 23.84
N ARG A 61 -7.81 31.94 23.75
CA ARG A 61 -8.66 32.65 22.77
C ARG A 61 -9.94 33.20 23.38
N ASP A 62 -10.00 34.53 23.50
CA ASP A 62 -11.29 35.23 23.56
C ASP A 62 -11.93 35.05 22.18
N VAL A 63 -13.02 34.28 22.15
CA VAL A 63 -13.74 33.97 20.92
C VAL A 63 -14.81 35.03 20.75
N SER A 64 -14.77 35.79 19.66
CA SER A 64 -15.75 36.84 19.38
C SER A 64 -16.58 36.54 18.13
N THR A 65 -17.82 37.03 18.10
CA THR A 65 -18.66 37.01 16.89
C THR A 65 -18.15 37.96 15.79
N GLU A 66 -17.19 38.84 16.11
CA GLU A 66 -16.46 39.65 15.15
C GLU A 66 -15.46 38.85 14.31
N ASP A 67 -15.02 37.68 14.79
CA ASP A 67 -14.09 36.84 14.06
C ASP A 67 -14.74 36.14 12.86
N SER A 68 -13.91 35.79 11.88
CA SER A 68 -14.27 34.83 10.84
C SER A 68 -13.97 33.39 11.28
N GLY A 69 -14.67 32.42 10.69
CA GLY A 69 -14.37 31.00 10.92
C GLY A 69 -15.60 30.10 10.98
N VAL A 70 -15.53 29.08 11.84
CA VAL A 70 -16.59 28.08 12.00
C VAL A 70 -17.41 28.40 13.23
N TYR A 71 -18.74 28.36 13.09
CA TYR A 71 -19.70 28.67 14.15
C TYR A 71 -20.77 27.59 14.25
N VAL A 72 -21.50 27.59 15.36
CA VAL A 72 -22.69 26.77 15.56
C VAL A 72 -23.87 27.64 15.98
N LEU A 73 -25.03 27.40 15.38
CA LEU A 73 -26.29 27.95 15.84
C LEU A 73 -26.92 26.95 16.80
N VAL A 74 -27.14 27.37 18.03
CA VAL A 74 -27.75 26.54 19.08
C VAL A 74 -28.89 27.29 19.74
N SER A 75 -29.72 26.52 20.44
CA SER A 75 -30.84 27.03 21.20
C SER A 75 -30.77 26.44 22.60
N PRO A 76 -30.85 27.22 23.69
CA PRO A 76 -30.99 26.65 25.03
C PRO A 76 -32.31 25.88 25.21
N TRP A 77 -33.26 26.01 24.28
CA TRP A 77 -34.61 25.44 24.37
C TRP A 77 -34.82 24.19 23.48
N CYS A 78 -33.91 23.88 22.55
CA CYS A 78 -34.00 22.64 21.77
C CYS A 78 -32.63 22.07 21.38
N ARG A 79 -32.60 20.78 21.00
CA ARG A 79 -31.37 20.08 20.61
C ARG A 79 -31.04 20.15 19.12
N HIS A 80 -31.84 20.85 18.33
CA HIS A 80 -31.56 21.05 16.91
C HIS A 80 -30.51 22.15 16.77
N PHE A 81 -29.39 21.84 16.12
CA PHE A 81 -28.32 22.79 15.90
C PHE A 81 -27.84 22.73 14.45
N TYR A 82 -27.17 23.79 14.04
CA TYR A 82 -26.58 23.96 12.72
C TYR A 82 -25.11 24.33 12.89
N ILE A 83 -24.23 23.74 12.09
CA ILE A 83 -22.82 24.16 12.01
C ILE A 83 -22.65 24.89 10.68
N GLY A 84 -22.05 26.07 10.72
CA GLY A 84 -21.76 26.87 9.54
C GLY A 84 -20.32 27.35 9.54
N CYS A 85 -19.87 27.87 8.41
CA CYS A 85 -18.65 28.65 8.36
C CYS A 85 -18.79 29.91 7.52
N THR A 86 -17.87 30.86 7.72
CA THR A 86 -17.82 32.12 7.02
C THR A 86 -16.38 32.66 6.97
N SER A 87 -16.00 33.24 5.84
CA SER A 87 -14.78 34.05 5.70
C SER A 87 -14.97 35.50 6.17
N ARG A 88 -16.23 35.95 6.25
CA ARG A 88 -16.63 37.22 6.91
C ARG A 88 -16.82 36.99 8.41
N LYS A 89 -17.06 38.07 9.15
CA LYS A 89 -17.45 38.04 10.56
C LYS A 89 -18.66 37.13 10.82
N VAL A 90 -18.61 36.33 11.88
CA VAL A 90 -19.69 35.42 12.27
C VAL A 90 -20.99 36.18 12.51
N ILE A 91 -20.93 37.37 13.11
CA ILE A 91 -22.10 38.23 13.35
C ILE A 91 -22.82 38.59 12.05
N VAL A 92 -22.07 38.99 11.01
CA VAL A 92 -22.63 39.33 9.69
C VAL A 92 -23.33 38.13 9.08
N ARG A 93 -22.71 36.95 9.19
CA ARG A 93 -23.32 35.71 8.68
C ARG A 93 -24.57 35.31 9.46
N TRP A 94 -24.59 35.55 10.76
CA TRP A 94 -25.77 35.33 11.61
C TRP A 94 -26.91 36.28 11.21
N THR A 95 -26.63 37.56 10.99
CA THR A 95 -27.59 38.54 10.44
C THR A 95 -28.21 38.07 9.13
N ASP A 96 -27.41 37.53 8.20
CA ASP A 96 -27.93 36.99 6.94
C ASP A 96 -28.89 35.80 7.16
N HIS A 97 -28.61 34.93 8.13
CA HIS A 97 -29.51 33.82 8.46
C HIS A 97 -30.84 34.31 9.05
N VAL A 98 -30.79 35.33 9.91
CA VAL A 98 -31.99 35.97 10.47
C VAL A 98 -32.81 36.64 9.37
N LYS A 99 -32.19 37.47 8.52
CA LYS A 99 -32.86 38.14 7.39
C LYS A 99 -33.57 37.14 6.48
N LYS A 100 -32.96 36.00 6.17
CA LYS A 100 -33.57 34.93 5.35
C LYS A 100 -34.71 34.20 6.06
N ALA A 101 -34.59 33.99 7.37
CA ALA A 101 -35.66 33.40 8.16
C ALA A 101 -36.90 34.31 8.20
N VAL A 102 -36.69 35.62 8.35
CA VAL A 102 -37.74 36.66 8.36
C VAL A 102 -38.34 36.86 6.97
N SER A 103 -37.53 37.01 5.92
CA SER A 103 -38.02 37.25 4.55
C SER A 103 -38.70 36.05 3.90
N GLY A 104 -38.55 34.86 4.49
CA GLY A 104 -39.11 33.63 3.95
C GLY A 104 -38.25 32.94 2.88
N SER A 105 -37.11 33.51 2.49
CA SER A 105 -36.19 32.93 1.49
C SER A 105 -35.50 31.65 2.00
N LEU A 106 -35.38 30.62 1.14
CA LEU A 106 -34.89 29.28 1.48
C LEU A 106 -33.52 28.90 0.87
N GLU A 107 -32.74 29.86 0.35
CA GLU A 107 -31.52 29.64 -0.48
C GLU A 107 -30.53 28.53 -0.03
N ASN A 108 -29.35 28.89 0.51
CA ASN A 108 -28.21 27.97 0.64
C ASN A 108 -28.36 26.96 1.81
N ALA A 109 -29.35 27.18 2.69
CA ALA A 109 -29.59 26.36 3.89
C ALA A 109 -31.11 26.23 4.17
N PRO A 110 -31.90 25.65 3.24
CA PRO A 110 -33.37 25.68 3.29
C PRO A 110 -33.92 25.12 4.59
N LYS A 111 -33.36 24.01 5.07
CA LYS A 111 -33.81 23.36 6.30
C LYS A 111 -33.55 24.21 7.54
N LEU A 112 -32.42 24.90 7.60
CA LEU A 112 -32.13 25.83 8.69
C LEU A 112 -33.13 26.98 8.66
N HIS A 113 -33.32 27.63 7.51
CA HIS A 113 -34.20 28.79 7.40
C HIS A 113 -35.66 28.45 7.68
N ALA A 114 -36.16 27.31 7.19
CA ALA A 114 -37.48 26.81 7.53
C ALA A 114 -37.62 26.52 9.04
N TRP A 115 -36.62 25.90 9.65
CA TRP A 115 -36.62 25.62 11.09
C TRP A 115 -36.59 26.88 11.95
N LEU A 116 -35.75 27.87 11.60
CA LEU A 116 -35.68 29.15 12.30
C LEU A 116 -37.01 29.91 12.22
N ARG A 117 -37.77 29.77 11.14
CA ARG A 117 -39.10 30.38 11.00
C ARG A 117 -40.13 29.73 11.93
N ILE A 118 -40.16 28.40 11.96
CA ILE A 118 -41.12 27.63 12.75
C ILE A 118 -40.82 27.72 14.25
N PHE A 119 -39.55 27.52 14.63
CA PHE A 119 -39.16 27.51 16.04
C PHE A 119 -38.90 28.93 16.59
N GLY A 120 -38.70 29.91 15.71
CA GLY A 120 -38.33 31.28 16.05
C GLY A 120 -36.82 31.48 16.06
N TRP A 121 -36.32 32.37 15.21
CA TRP A 121 -34.88 32.70 15.14
C TRP A 121 -34.41 33.38 16.43
N ARG A 122 -35.31 34.11 17.10
CA ARG A 122 -35.10 34.70 18.43
C ARG A 122 -34.72 33.66 19.47
N ASN A 123 -35.11 32.40 19.24
CA ASN A 123 -34.79 31.27 20.09
C ASN A 123 -33.43 30.62 19.78
N TYR A 124 -32.61 31.25 18.95
CA TYR A 124 -31.28 30.79 18.60
C TYR A 124 -30.23 31.87 18.89
N LEU A 125 -29.02 31.40 19.18
CA LEU A 125 -27.82 32.22 19.29
C LEU A 125 -26.68 31.58 18.50
N VAL A 126 -25.69 32.39 18.14
CA VAL A 126 -24.50 31.95 17.42
C VAL A 126 -23.32 31.80 18.38
N LEU A 127 -22.64 30.67 18.32
CA LEU A 127 -21.37 30.46 19.02
C LEU A 127 -20.26 30.30 17.98
N PRO A 128 -19.27 31.19 17.95
CA PRO A 128 -18.06 30.90 17.20
C PRO A 128 -17.33 29.73 17.88
N LEU A 129 -16.89 28.76 17.07
CA LEU A 129 -16.20 27.56 17.55
C LEU A 129 -14.70 27.61 17.24
N VAL A 130 -14.34 28.12 16.07
CA VAL A 130 -12.97 28.15 15.56
C VAL A 130 -12.78 29.46 14.81
N SER A 131 -12.13 30.42 15.46
CA SER A 131 -11.76 31.70 14.84
C SER A 131 -10.47 31.58 14.01
N ASN A 132 -10.38 32.40 12.95
CA ASN A 132 -9.17 32.66 12.18
C ASN A 132 -8.51 31.39 11.62
N THR A 133 -9.34 30.51 11.06
CA THR A 133 -8.90 29.28 10.39
C THR A 133 -8.57 29.55 8.92
N GLN A 134 -7.52 28.91 8.40
CA GLN A 134 -7.13 29.07 6.99
C GLN A 134 -8.13 28.39 6.03
N ASP A 135 -8.77 27.29 6.44
CA ASP A 135 -9.78 26.58 5.65
C ASP A 135 -11.04 26.29 6.49
N PRO A 136 -11.92 27.30 6.68
CA PRO A 136 -13.13 27.14 7.47
C PRO A 136 -14.06 26.05 6.95
N MET A 137 -14.09 25.84 5.63
CA MET A 137 -14.96 24.82 5.02
C MET A 137 -14.52 23.40 5.32
N LYS A 138 -13.20 23.15 5.44
CA LYS A 138 -12.68 21.83 5.81
C LYS A 138 -12.95 21.52 7.28
N VAL A 139 -12.80 22.52 8.16
CA VAL A 139 -13.16 22.40 9.58
C VAL A 139 -14.66 22.17 9.74
N GLU A 140 -15.50 22.97 9.08
CA GLU A 140 -16.97 22.81 9.07
C GLU A 140 -17.39 21.39 8.66
N ARG A 141 -16.85 20.87 7.56
CA ARG A 141 -17.14 19.50 7.09
C ARG A 141 -16.72 18.45 8.10
N ALA A 142 -15.60 18.63 8.80
CA ALA A 142 -15.17 17.71 9.85
C ALA A 142 -16.13 17.73 11.05
N LEU A 143 -16.57 18.93 11.48
CA LEU A 143 -17.54 19.08 12.57
C LEU A 143 -18.92 18.54 12.21
N ILE A 144 -19.43 18.81 11.00
CA ILE A 144 -20.70 18.24 10.51
C ILE A 144 -20.63 16.71 10.52
N ARG A 145 -19.51 16.12 10.05
CA ARG A 145 -19.32 14.66 10.07
C ARG A 145 -19.28 14.10 11.49
N ARG A 146 -18.64 14.80 12.42
CA ARG A 146 -18.50 14.39 13.84
C ARG A 146 -19.84 14.45 14.56
N PHE A 147 -20.55 15.58 14.45
CA PHE A 147 -21.71 15.88 15.28
C PHE A 147 -23.06 15.57 14.61
N SER A 148 -23.08 15.40 13.29
CA SER A 148 -24.29 15.13 12.50
C SER A 148 -25.46 16.09 12.84
N PRO A 149 -25.25 17.42 12.76
CA PRO A 149 -26.27 18.43 13.04
C PRO A 149 -27.56 18.17 12.26
N ALA A 150 -28.69 18.26 12.93
CA ALA A 150 -29.99 17.97 12.33
C ALA A 150 -30.39 19.01 11.27
N LEU A 151 -29.86 20.24 11.34
CA LEU A 151 -30.24 21.34 10.46
C LEU A 151 -29.33 21.50 9.22
N ASN A 152 -28.20 20.79 9.14
CA ASN A 152 -27.36 20.80 7.95
C ASN A 152 -27.92 19.85 6.88
N THR A 153 -28.19 20.37 5.69
CA THR A 153 -28.61 19.60 4.50
C THR A 153 -27.44 19.29 3.56
N GLN A 154 -26.44 20.17 3.53
CA GLN A 154 -25.24 19.99 2.73
C GLN A 154 -24.30 18.98 3.42
N GLY A 155 -24.13 17.81 2.79
CA GLY A 155 -23.35 16.69 3.33
C GLY A 155 -24.06 15.34 3.20
N THR A 156 -25.39 15.34 3.01
CA THR A 156 -26.17 14.16 2.59
C THR A 156 -26.32 14.07 1.07
N ARG A 157 -25.35 14.60 0.29
CA ARG A 157 -25.26 14.17 -1.11
C ARG A 157 -25.14 12.65 -1.06
N LYS A 158 -26.15 11.98 -1.63
CA LYS A 158 -26.15 10.55 -1.87
C LYS A 158 -24.87 10.26 -2.65
N GLU A 159 -23.77 9.92 -1.97
CA GLU A 159 -22.80 9.04 -2.60
C GLU A 159 -23.65 7.85 -3.04
N GLU A 160 -23.74 7.61 -4.34
CA GLU A 160 -24.63 6.61 -4.98
C GLU A 160 -24.39 5.16 -4.48
N GLY A 161 -23.51 4.97 -3.49
CA GLY A 161 -23.36 3.75 -2.75
C GLY A 161 -24.56 3.51 -1.83
N ARG A 162 -25.34 2.47 -2.17
CA ARG A 162 -26.30 1.71 -1.32
C ARG A 162 -26.69 2.45 -0.05
N VAL A 163 -27.94 2.94 -0.02
CA VAL A 163 -28.64 3.41 1.19
C VAL A 163 -28.36 2.43 2.32
N ARG A 164 -27.35 2.74 3.14
CA ARG A 164 -27.04 1.95 4.32
C ARG A 164 -28.25 2.14 5.20
N ARG A 165 -29.07 1.08 5.36
CA ARG A 165 -30.20 1.06 6.29
C ARG A 165 -29.72 1.74 7.56
N ARG A 166 -30.27 2.92 7.83
CA ARG A 166 -29.89 3.75 8.95
C ARG A 166 -30.13 2.87 10.17
N LYS A 167 -29.05 2.46 10.88
CA LYS A 167 -29.17 1.70 12.12
C LYS A 167 -30.24 2.39 12.97
N GLY A 168 -31.24 1.62 13.43
CA GLY A 168 -32.42 2.17 14.07
C GLY A 168 -32.06 3.11 15.22
N ARG A 169 -32.94 4.06 15.54
CA ARG A 169 -32.73 5.11 16.56
C ARG A 169 -32.26 4.53 17.92
N ARG A 170 -32.66 3.29 18.25
CA ARG A 170 -32.22 2.52 19.43
C ARG A 170 -30.74 2.08 19.40
N GLU A 171 -30.17 1.79 18.23
CA GLU A 171 -28.75 1.38 18.11
C GLU A 171 -27.77 2.56 18.20
N GLY A 172 -28.23 3.80 17.93
CA GLY A 172 -27.39 4.99 18.00
C GLY A 172 -27.10 5.50 19.42
N GLY A 173 -27.92 5.09 20.40
CA GLY A 173 -27.91 5.64 21.76
C GLY A 173 -26.70 5.24 22.63
N LYS A 174 -25.94 4.20 22.24
CA LYS A 174 -24.80 3.69 23.04
C LYS A 174 -23.44 4.33 22.73
N ARG A 175 -23.36 5.33 21.84
CA ARG A 175 -22.11 6.11 21.72
C ARG A 175 -21.96 6.97 22.97
N LYS A 176 -21.03 6.60 23.86
CA LYS A 176 -20.70 7.35 25.08
C LYS A 176 -20.53 8.84 24.71
N TYR A 177 -21.48 9.68 25.13
CA TYR A 177 -21.51 11.10 24.83
C TYR A 177 -20.31 11.86 25.45
N GLU A 178 -19.69 11.27 26.47
CA GLU A 178 -18.57 11.82 27.24
C GLU A 178 -17.32 12.12 26.43
N HIS A 179 -17.13 11.54 25.24
CA HIS A 179 -15.97 11.81 24.37
C HIS A 179 -16.29 12.65 23.13
N MET A 180 -17.48 13.26 23.04
CA MET A 180 -17.80 14.13 21.91
C MET A 180 -17.21 15.53 22.04
N GLY A 181 -16.80 15.93 23.24
CA GLY A 181 -16.02 17.15 23.47
C GLY A 181 -14.55 17.01 23.08
N GLY A 182 -13.89 18.13 22.78
CA GLY A 182 -12.51 18.09 22.32
C GLY A 182 -11.95 19.35 21.68
N SER A 183 -10.66 19.62 21.88
CA SER A 183 -9.93 20.63 21.11
C SER A 183 -9.51 20.10 19.74
N ILE A 184 -9.58 20.98 18.73
CA ILE A 184 -9.05 20.70 17.40
C ILE A 184 -7.53 20.73 17.45
N ILE A 185 -6.93 19.67 16.93
CA ILE A 185 -5.48 19.59 16.81
C ILE A 185 -5.06 20.47 15.64
N ARG A 186 -4.21 21.46 15.92
CA ARG A 186 -3.55 22.27 14.91
C ARG A 186 -2.09 21.88 14.81
N PHE A 187 -1.57 21.91 13.59
CA PHE A 187 -0.20 21.60 13.22
C PHE A 187 0.42 22.84 12.57
N HIS A 188 1.38 23.50 13.23
CA HIS A 188 1.93 24.79 12.77
C HIS A 188 0.82 25.82 12.42
N GLY A 189 -0.19 25.92 13.29
CA GLY A 189 -1.35 26.79 13.05
C GLY A 189 -2.36 26.29 12.01
N ARG A 190 -2.06 25.23 11.25
CA ARG A 190 -2.96 24.62 10.26
C ARG A 190 -3.80 23.51 10.86
N GLU A 191 -5.01 23.31 10.36
CA GLU A 191 -5.90 22.27 10.86
C GLU A 191 -5.69 20.90 10.21
N SER A 192 -4.96 20.86 9.07
CA SER A 192 -4.68 19.64 8.33
C SER A 192 -3.20 19.29 8.32
N ILE A 193 -2.86 18.16 8.96
CA ILE A 193 -1.52 17.59 8.90
C ILE A 193 -1.13 17.17 7.47
N ILE A 194 -2.11 16.74 6.66
CA ILE A 194 -1.84 16.30 5.29
C ILE A 194 -1.41 17.46 4.41
N ASP A 195 -2.07 18.61 4.55
CA ASP A 195 -1.75 19.79 3.75
C ASP A 195 -0.44 20.43 4.24
N LEU A 196 -0.18 20.42 5.56
CA LEU A 196 1.11 20.83 6.13
C LEU A 196 2.27 19.99 5.57
N VAL A 197 2.18 18.65 5.65
CA VAL A 197 3.26 17.77 5.17
C VAL A 197 3.47 17.89 3.66
N LYS A 198 2.41 18.16 2.89
CA LYS A 198 2.52 18.46 1.45
C LYS A 198 3.27 19.74 1.16
N GLU A 199 3.04 20.78 1.96
CA GLU A 199 3.80 22.03 1.83
C GLU A 199 5.27 21.80 2.17
N MET A 200 5.56 21.14 3.30
CA MET A 200 6.92 20.78 3.70
C MET A 200 7.65 19.94 2.64
N SER A 201 6.94 19.05 1.93
CA SER A 201 7.55 18.26 0.84
C SER A 201 8.04 19.08 -0.35
N ARG A 202 7.63 20.35 -0.46
CA ARG A 202 8.02 21.26 -1.56
C ARG A 202 9.19 22.15 -1.17
N THR A 203 9.48 22.29 0.11
CA THR A 203 10.57 23.10 0.63
C THR A 203 11.73 22.21 1.04
N GLN A 204 12.96 22.64 0.76
CA GLN A 204 14.16 21.98 1.28
C GLN A 204 14.44 22.51 2.69
N GLY A 205 14.95 21.66 3.57
CA GLY A 205 15.36 22.04 4.93
C GLY A 205 14.85 21.09 6.01
N ASP A 206 15.28 21.36 7.24
CA ASP A 206 14.86 20.62 8.43
C ASP A 206 13.43 21.02 8.81
N HIS A 207 12.51 20.09 8.56
CA HIS A 207 11.09 20.30 8.86
C HIS A 207 10.77 19.81 10.27
N ARG A 208 9.92 20.55 10.98
CA ARG A 208 9.37 20.14 12.28
C ARG A 208 7.85 20.20 12.19
N ILE A 209 7.14 19.37 12.95
CA ILE A 209 5.68 19.44 13.12
C ILE A 209 5.39 19.84 14.57
N THR A 210 4.71 20.97 14.77
CA THR A 210 4.30 21.45 16.09
C THR A 210 2.81 21.21 16.22
N SER A 211 2.42 20.28 17.09
CA SER A 211 1.03 19.96 17.39
C SER A 211 0.57 20.71 18.63
N THR A 212 -0.60 21.34 18.58
CA THR A 212 -1.24 21.95 19.76
C THR A 212 -1.79 20.91 20.74
N GLY A 213 -1.77 19.63 20.37
CA GLY A 213 -2.50 18.59 21.08
C GLY A 213 -4.02 18.72 20.93
N GLY A 214 -4.74 17.77 21.51
CA GLY A 214 -6.19 17.64 21.41
C GLY A 214 -6.61 16.26 20.93
N ASN A 215 -7.91 16.06 20.75
CA ASN A 215 -8.49 14.77 20.39
C ASN A 215 -9.36 14.84 19.12
N MET A 216 -9.45 16.03 18.49
CA MET A 216 -10.26 16.26 17.30
C MET A 216 -9.38 16.50 16.08
N TRP A 217 -9.33 15.48 15.23
CA TRP A 217 -8.67 15.55 13.93
C TRP A 217 -9.63 16.07 12.86
N ILE A 218 -9.20 17.08 12.11
CA ILE A 218 -9.92 17.54 10.92
C ILE A 218 -9.77 16.54 9.77
N ASP A 219 -8.55 16.04 9.57
CA ASP A 219 -8.31 14.92 8.67
C ASP A 219 -8.75 13.60 9.32
N ILE A 220 -9.51 12.78 8.61
CA ILE A 220 -9.84 11.44 9.09
C ILE A 220 -8.53 10.68 9.29
N TRP A 221 -8.24 10.19 10.50
CA TRP A 221 -6.99 9.48 10.79
C TRP A 221 -6.69 8.33 9.81
N ARG A 222 -7.72 7.59 9.39
CA ARG A 222 -7.58 6.55 8.36
C ARG A 222 -7.01 7.08 7.03
N VAL A 223 -7.36 8.31 6.65
CA VAL A 223 -6.84 9.02 5.47
C VAL A 223 -5.41 9.50 5.72
N VAL A 224 -5.13 10.04 6.91
CA VAL A 224 -3.75 10.43 7.32
C VAL A 224 -2.80 9.23 7.18
N LYS A 225 -3.14 8.09 7.80
CA LYS A 225 -2.38 6.82 7.66
C LYS A 225 -2.21 6.38 6.20
N GLY A 226 -3.19 6.67 5.37
CA GLY A 226 -3.19 6.29 3.96
C GLY A 226 -2.33 7.19 3.08
N LYS A 227 -2.23 8.49 3.41
CA LYS A 227 -1.56 9.52 2.59
C LYS A 227 -0.15 9.81 3.03
N ILE A 228 0.06 10.02 4.33
CA ILE A 228 1.36 10.43 4.89
C ILE A 228 1.85 9.47 5.98
N GLY A 229 1.17 8.33 6.15
CA GLY A 229 1.46 7.42 7.25
C GLY A 229 2.83 6.72 7.19
N GLN A 230 3.55 6.82 6.07
CA GLN A 230 4.92 6.30 5.94
C GLN A 230 5.98 7.37 6.18
N SER A 231 5.61 8.65 6.30
CA SER A 231 6.52 9.66 6.82
C SER A 231 6.89 9.32 8.26
N SER A 232 8.11 9.65 8.66
CA SER A 232 8.63 9.41 10.01
C SER A 232 8.90 10.73 10.73
N VAL A 233 8.64 10.73 12.04
CA VAL A 233 8.96 11.82 12.96
C VAL A 233 9.89 11.31 14.06
N SER A 234 10.72 12.19 14.60
CA SER A 234 11.56 11.90 15.77
C SER A 234 10.75 12.10 17.04
N VAL A 235 10.65 11.06 17.87
CA VAL A 235 10.03 11.11 19.20
C VAL A 235 10.97 10.45 20.19
N GLY A 236 11.47 11.22 21.17
CA GLY A 236 12.45 10.72 22.15
C GLY A 236 13.70 10.13 21.49
N GLY A 237 14.21 10.78 20.43
CA GLY A 237 15.38 10.34 19.68
C GLY A 237 15.16 9.12 18.76
N ARG A 238 13.94 8.58 18.68
CA ARG A 238 13.61 7.44 17.80
C ARG A 238 12.75 7.87 16.63
N ALA A 239 13.02 7.30 15.46
CA ALA A 239 12.17 7.46 14.29
C ALA A 239 10.89 6.63 14.42
N ILE A 240 9.72 7.28 14.46
CA ILE A 240 8.41 6.64 14.51
C ILE A 240 7.59 7.08 13.30
N LEU A 241 6.88 6.14 12.67
CA LEU A 241 6.02 6.44 11.53
C LEU A 241 4.77 7.21 11.97
N ILE A 242 4.36 8.23 11.22
CA ILE A 242 3.17 9.04 11.53
C ILE A 242 1.94 8.16 11.76
N LYS A 243 1.77 7.05 11.02
CA LYS A 243 0.61 6.16 11.18
C LYS A 243 0.47 5.55 12.59
N ASP A 244 1.57 5.50 13.33
CA ASP A 244 1.69 4.93 14.68
C ASP A 244 1.75 6.03 15.76
N CYS A 245 1.95 7.30 15.37
CA CYS A 245 2.06 8.45 16.28
C CYS A 245 0.73 9.10 16.71
N LYS A 246 -0.43 8.43 16.57
CA LYS A 246 -1.73 9.09 16.80
C LYS A 246 -1.82 9.72 18.19
N GLY A 247 -1.60 8.92 19.24
CA GLY A 247 -1.69 9.38 20.63
C GLY A 247 -0.63 10.41 20.99
N ILE A 248 0.56 10.29 20.40
CA ILE A 248 1.68 11.22 20.59
C ILE A 248 1.31 12.59 20.02
N LEU A 249 0.78 12.64 18.79
CA LEU A 249 0.35 13.88 18.15
C LEU A 249 -0.87 14.50 18.87
N GLU A 250 -1.75 13.68 19.43
CA GLU A 250 -2.86 14.10 20.30
C GLU A 250 -2.38 14.71 21.63
N GLY A 251 -1.22 14.30 22.14
CA GLY A 251 -0.60 14.88 23.34
C GLY A 251 -0.02 16.29 23.12
N GLY A 252 0.21 16.68 21.87
CA GLY A 252 0.88 17.94 21.53
C GLY A 252 2.41 17.86 21.64
N GLY A 253 3.08 18.90 21.19
CA GLY A 253 4.55 19.01 21.21
C GLY A 253 5.16 19.23 19.82
N GLU A 254 6.49 19.20 19.77
CA GLU A 254 7.27 19.42 18.56
C GLU A 254 7.93 18.11 18.09
N PHE A 255 7.77 17.81 16.80
CA PHE A 255 8.15 16.54 16.22
C PHE A 255 8.99 16.79 14.95
N PRO A 256 10.33 16.71 15.02
CA PRO A 256 11.18 16.79 13.84
C PRO A 256 10.77 15.73 12.81
N LEU A 257 10.60 16.13 11.54
CA LEU A 257 10.35 15.19 10.45
C LEU A 257 11.69 14.63 9.98
N ILE A 258 11.79 13.31 9.95
CA ILE A 258 13.00 12.61 9.48
C ILE A 258 12.86 12.31 7.99
N ASP A 259 11.70 11.81 7.58
CA ASP A 259 11.46 11.44 6.19
C ASP A 259 10.02 11.78 5.78
N ILE A 260 9.86 12.38 4.61
CA ILE A 260 8.57 12.83 4.08
C ILE A 260 8.14 11.90 2.95
N TRP A 261 7.14 11.06 3.24
CA TRP A 261 6.54 10.18 2.25
C TRP A 261 5.07 10.51 2.00
N ILE A 262 4.77 11.06 0.84
CA ILE A 262 3.40 11.36 0.41
C ILE A 262 2.98 10.36 -0.65
N VAL A 263 1.92 9.62 -0.37
CA VAL A 263 1.30 8.72 -1.34
C VAL A 263 0.69 9.54 -2.48
N PRO A 264 1.14 9.36 -3.73
CA PRO A 264 0.58 10.10 -4.86
C PRO A 264 -0.90 9.82 -5.04
N ALA A 265 -1.68 10.82 -5.45
CA ALA A 265 -3.13 10.69 -5.68
C ALA A 265 -3.47 9.54 -6.65
N SER A 266 -2.63 9.32 -7.67
CA SER A 266 -2.80 8.21 -8.62
C SER A 266 -2.67 6.83 -7.97
N LEU A 267 -1.83 6.70 -6.94
CA LEU A 267 -1.66 5.45 -6.19
C LEU A 267 -2.85 5.20 -5.27
N GLU A 268 -3.36 6.25 -4.62
CA GLU A 268 -4.56 6.18 -3.80
C GLU A 268 -5.80 5.81 -4.64
N HIS A 269 -5.97 6.44 -5.80
CA HIS A 269 -7.03 6.13 -6.75
C HIS A 269 -6.98 4.64 -7.18
N ARG A 270 -5.81 4.16 -7.61
CA ARG A 270 -5.61 2.73 -7.93
C ARG A 270 -5.90 1.82 -6.74
N ARG A 271 -5.48 2.18 -5.53
CA ARG A 271 -5.76 1.40 -4.31
C ARG A 271 -7.26 1.34 -4.02
N ASN A 272 -8.00 2.41 -4.28
CA ASN A 272 -9.44 2.46 -4.13
C ASN A 272 -10.15 1.57 -5.15
N ILE A 273 -9.74 1.61 -6.43
CA ILE A 273 -10.22 0.67 -7.46
C ILE A 273 -9.98 -0.78 -7.02
N LEU A 274 -8.78 -1.09 -6.51
CA LEU A 274 -8.45 -2.45 -6.05
C LEU A 274 -9.24 -2.88 -4.81
N ARG A 275 -9.52 -1.97 -3.88
CA ARG A 275 -10.41 -2.24 -2.73
C ARG A 275 -11.82 -2.51 -3.19
N GLU A 276 -12.28 -1.79 -4.20
CA GLU A 276 -13.60 -1.95 -4.77
C GLU A 276 -13.72 -3.27 -5.55
N LEU A 277 -12.75 -3.60 -6.40
CA LEU A 277 -12.65 -4.88 -7.10
C LEU A 277 -12.65 -6.06 -6.12
N ARG A 278 -11.98 -5.90 -4.96
CA ARG A 278 -12.00 -6.91 -3.88
C ARG A 278 -13.40 -7.10 -3.28
N ARG A 279 -14.15 -6.01 -3.10
CA ARG A 279 -15.50 -6.03 -2.50
C ARG A 279 -16.54 -6.54 -3.49
N ASN A 280 -16.39 -6.19 -4.76
CA ASN A 280 -17.33 -6.47 -5.84
C ASN A 280 -16.59 -7.12 -7.01
N PRO A 281 -16.46 -8.46 -7.03
CA PRO A 281 -15.73 -9.17 -8.09
C PRO A 281 -16.25 -8.87 -9.50
N ASP A 282 -17.54 -8.58 -9.67
CA ASP A 282 -18.16 -8.25 -10.97
C ASP A 282 -17.58 -7.01 -11.64
N LYS A 283 -16.97 -6.12 -10.85
CA LYS A 283 -16.24 -4.95 -11.37
C LYS A 283 -14.97 -5.32 -12.14
N VAL A 284 -14.62 -6.61 -12.21
CA VAL A 284 -13.59 -7.11 -13.13
C VAL A 284 -13.91 -6.76 -14.59
N ARG A 285 -15.19 -6.64 -14.97
CA ARG A 285 -15.60 -6.19 -16.32
C ARG A 285 -15.04 -4.80 -16.65
N GLY A 286 -14.99 -3.90 -15.66
CA GLY A 286 -14.38 -2.57 -15.81
C GLY A 286 -12.86 -2.62 -16.07
N MET A 287 -12.18 -3.68 -15.63
CA MET A 287 -10.75 -3.86 -15.84
C MET A 287 -10.40 -4.17 -17.31
N TYR A 288 -11.30 -4.80 -18.06
CA TYR A 288 -11.11 -5.05 -19.49
C TYR A 288 -11.09 -3.76 -20.32
N LYS A 289 -11.75 -2.70 -19.83
CA LYS A 289 -11.73 -1.37 -20.46
C LYS A 289 -10.44 -0.58 -20.19
N LYS A 290 -9.60 -1.03 -19.24
CA LYS A 290 -8.37 -0.33 -18.84
C LYS A 290 -7.23 -0.56 -19.83
N SER A 291 -6.37 0.45 -19.96
CA SER A 291 -5.13 0.37 -20.74
C SER A 291 -4.14 -0.61 -20.11
N SER A 292 -3.17 -1.09 -20.89
CA SER A 292 -2.09 -1.95 -20.39
C SER A 292 -1.27 -1.25 -19.30
N GLN A 293 -0.98 0.04 -19.49
CA GLN A 293 -0.30 0.87 -18.50
C GLN A 293 -1.05 0.92 -17.16
N GLU A 294 -2.35 1.16 -17.18
CA GLU A 294 -3.18 1.17 -15.96
C GLU A 294 -3.22 -0.21 -15.28
N LEU A 295 -3.31 -1.30 -16.06
CA LEU A 295 -3.32 -2.66 -15.53
C LEU A 295 -1.99 -3.03 -14.87
N ILE A 296 -0.85 -2.71 -15.49
CA ILE A 296 0.47 -2.90 -14.88
C ILE A 296 0.63 -2.01 -13.64
N ALA A 297 0.17 -0.76 -13.70
CA ALA A 297 0.21 0.16 -12.58
C ALA A 297 -0.62 -0.36 -11.38
N MET A 298 -1.81 -0.93 -11.64
CA MET A 298 -2.63 -1.59 -10.62
C MET A 298 -1.99 -2.88 -10.10
N TYR A 299 -1.38 -3.69 -10.97
CA TYR A 299 -0.66 -4.91 -10.58
C TYR A 299 0.48 -4.58 -9.59
N ARG A 300 1.24 -3.51 -9.84
CA ARG A 300 2.29 -3.01 -8.94
C ARG A 300 1.68 -2.52 -7.61
N THR A 301 0.59 -1.74 -7.66
CA THR A 301 -0.11 -1.21 -6.48
C THR A 301 -0.67 -2.32 -5.57
N CYS A 302 -0.94 -3.52 -6.08
CA CYS A 302 -1.37 -4.65 -5.23
C CYS A 302 -0.38 -4.95 -4.09
N SER A 303 0.93 -4.71 -4.27
CA SER A 303 1.94 -4.91 -3.22
C SER A 303 1.83 -3.97 -2.01
N LEU A 304 0.95 -2.97 -2.05
CA LEU A 304 0.71 -2.04 -0.95
C LEU A 304 -0.40 -2.50 0.02
N PHE A 305 -0.96 -3.67 -0.22
CA PHE A 305 -1.89 -4.30 0.72
C PHE A 305 -1.10 -5.17 1.70
N ALA A 306 -1.33 -4.99 3.00
CA ALA A 306 -0.62 -5.72 4.06
C ALA A 306 -0.91 -7.23 4.04
N ASP A 307 -2.11 -7.63 3.62
CA ASP A 307 -2.54 -9.02 3.63
C ASP A 307 -2.05 -9.79 2.38
N LYS A 308 -1.23 -10.83 2.64
CA LYS A 308 -0.62 -11.67 1.60
C LYS A 308 -1.64 -12.50 0.80
N LYS A 309 -2.82 -12.78 1.32
CA LYS A 309 -3.89 -13.47 0.57
C LYS A 309 -4.60 -12.47 -0.34
N VAL A 310 -4.89 -11.27 0.16
CA VAL A 310 -5.61 -10.21 -0.58
C VAL A 310 -4.85 -9.77 -1.83
N TRP A 311 -3.58 -9.36 -1.70
CA TRP A 311 -2.82 -8.92 -2.88
C TRP A 311 -2.60 -10.03 -3.92
N ASN A 312 -2.47 -11.30 -3.49
CA ASN A 312 -2.28 -12.44 -4.39
C ASN A 312 -3.53 -12.70 -5.23
N ARG A 313 -4.71 -12.63 -4.60
CA ARG A 313 -6.00 -12.72 -5.29
C ARG A 313 -6.15 -11.60 -6.32
N LEU A 314 -5.88 -10.35 -5.92
CA LEU A 314 -5.94 -9.20 -6.83
C LEU A 314 -4.95 -9.33 -8.01
N LYS A 315 -3.70 -9.73 -7.75
CA LYS A 315 -2.70 -9.98 -8.80
C LYS A 315 -3.16 -11.06 -9.76
N THR A 316 -3.73 -12.17 -9.26
CA THR A 316 -4.28 -13.23 -10.12
C THR A 316 -5.42 -12.71 -10.99
N THR A 317 -6.36 -11.93 -10.44
CA THR A 317 -7.45 -11.32 -11.22
C THR A 317 -6.91 -10.41 -12.33
N ILE A 318 -5.98 -9.50 -12.01
CA ILE A 318 -5.38 -8.60 -13.01
C ILE A 318 -4.60 -9.39 -14.06
N THR A 319 -3.85 -10.42 -13.65
CA THR A 319 -3.07 -11.27 -14.56
C THR A 319 -3.97 -11.99 -15.54
N LYS A 320 -5.13 -12.51 -15.09
CA LYS A 320 -6.14 -13.10 -15.98
C LYS A 320 -6.63 -12.09 -17.02
N VAL A 321 -6.99 -10.87 -16.59
CA VAL A 321 -7.42 -9.80 -17.52
C VAL A 321 -6.31 -9.48 -18.53
N VAL A 322 -5.06 -9.34 -18.09
CA VAL A 322 -3.93 -9.05 -18.97
C VAL A 322 -3.67 -10.20 -19.96
N LYS A 323 -3.75 -11.46 -19.50
CA LYS A 323 -3.59 -12.64 -20.33
C LYS A 323 -4.68 -12.73 -21.39
N THR A 324 -5.95 -12.50 -21.02
CA THR A 324 -7.07 -12.54 -21.96
C THR A 324 -7.00 -11.38 -22.97
N LYS A 325 -6.69 -10.16 -22.52
CA LYS A 325 -6.72 -8.97 -23.40
C LYS A 325 -5.47 -8.81 -24.28
N TYR A 326 -4.29 -9.10 -23.75
CA TYR A 326 -3.01 -8.85 -24.44
C TYR A 326 -2.22 -10.13 -24.70
N GLY A 327 -2.76 -11.29 -24.35
CA GLY A 327 -2.09 -12.56 -24.55
C GLY A 327 -0.87 -12.80 -23.64
N ALA A 328 -0.59 -11.96 -22.65
CA ALA A 328 0.67 -12.01 -21.89
C ALA A 328 0.50 -12.41 -20.42
N GLU A 329 1.40 -13.23 -19.88
CA GLU A 329 1.34 -13.77 -18.52
C GLU A 329 2.24 -13.00 -17.54
N VAL A 330 1.84 -11.78 -17.17
CA VAL A 330 2.69 -10.83 -16.39
C VAL A 330 3.13 -11.30 -14.99
N ARG A 331 2.55 -12.37 -14.45
CA ARG A 331 2.93 -12.92 -13.14
C ARG A 331 4.17 -13.80 -13.23
N ARG A 332 4.30 -14.59 -14.30
CA ARG A 332 5.46 -15.47 -14.50
C ARG A 332 6.71 -14.64 -14.78
N ARG A 333 7.88 -15.21 -14.46
CA ARG A 333 9.19 -14.64 -14.77
C ARG A 333 9.83 -15.49 -15.85
N PRO A 334 10.22 -14.93 -17.01
CA PRO A 334 11.08 -15.65 -17.95
C PRO A 334 12.37 -16.06 -17.23
N CYS A 335 12.75 -17.34 -17.33
CA CYS A 335 13.88 -17.88 -16.60
C CYS A 335 14.64 -18.86 -17.50
N VAL A 336 15.79 -18.42 -18.01
CA VAL A 336 16.69 -19.24 -18.81
C VAL A 336 17.59 -20.03 -17.88
N LYS A 337 17.55 -21.36 -17.96
CA LYS A 337 18.37 -22.26 -17.14
C LYS A 337 19.50 -22.82 -18.00
N VAL A 338 20.71 -22.29 -17.82
CA VAL A 338 21.89 -22.74 -18.60
C VAL A 338 22.70 -23.73 -17.75
N PRO A 339 23.19 -24.85 -18.28
CA PRO A 339 24.22 -25.65 -17.59
C PRO A 339 25.39 -24.76 -17.15
N PHE A 340 26.04 -25.08 -16.03
CA PHE A 340 27.20 -24.31 -15.62
C PHE A 340 28.32 -24.47 -16.66
N SER A 341 28.81 -23.35 -17.17
CA SER A 341 30.00 -23.27 -18.02
C SER A 341 30.73 -21.96 -17.73
N PRO A 342 32.05 -22.01 -17.50
CA PRO A 342 32.84 -20.80 -17.26
C PRO A 342 32.91 -19.91 -18.51
N SER A 343 32.70 -20.49 -19.70
CA SER A 343 32.72 -19.77 -20.97
C SER A 343 31.48 -18.89 -21.22
N ILE A 344 30.42 -19.00 -20.41
CA ILE A 344 29.14 -18.33 -20.66
C ILE A 344 28.95 -17.09 -19.79
N ARG A 345 28.71 -15.96 -20.44
CA ARG A 345 28.35 -14.68 -19.83
C ARG A 345 26.85 -14.61 -19.57
N MET A 346 26.44 -14.92 -18.35
CA MET A 346 25.02 -14.95 -17.96
C MET A 346 24.27 -13.62 -18.19
N GLY A 347 24.96 -12.48 -18.12
CA GLY A 347 24.37 -11.17 -18.44
C GLY A 347 23.99 -11.03 -19.92
N GLU A 348 24.80 -11.59 -20.83
CA GLU A 348 24.53 -11.63 -22.27
C GLU A 348 23.36 -12.57 -22.58
N VAL A 349 23.33 -13.75 -21.96
CA VAL A 349 22.20 -14.69 -22.06
C VAL A 349 20.89 -14.01 -21.65
N MET A 350 20.90 -13.25 -20.54
CA MET A 350 19.75 -12.48 -20.09
C MET A 350 19.34 -11.40 -21.11
N ARG A 351 20.30 -10.73 -21.75
CA ARG A 351 20.04 -9.69 -22.77
C ARG A 351 19.43 -10.29 -24.04
N VAL A 352 19.97 -11.40 -24.54
CA VAL A 352 19.41 -12.13 -25.69
C VAL A 352 17.98 -12.55 -25.37
N ALA A 353 17.76 -13.19 -24.22
CA ALA A 353 16.42 -13.60 -23.77
C ALA A 353 15.45 -12.41 -23.63
N ALA A 354 15.93 -11.26 -23.15
CA ALA A 354 15.15 -10.02 -23.09
C ALA A 354 14.77 -9.51 -24.49
N SER A 355 15.70 -9.49 -25.44
CA SER A 355 15.46 -9.09 -26.83
C SER A 355 14.36 -9.95 -27.48
N ILE A 356 14.37 -11.26 -27.24
CA ILE A 356 13.31 -12.19 -27.71
C ILE A 356 11.94 -11.77 -27.17
N ILE A 357 11.86 -11.55 -25.86
CA ILE A 357 10.62 -11.12 -25.20
C ILE A 357 10.17 -9.78 -25.78
N GLU A 358 11.09 -8.89 -26.12
CA GLU A 358 10.78 -7.58 -26.70
C GLU A 358 10.15 -7.65 -28.09
N GLN A 359 10.64 -8.54 -28.93
CA GLN A 359 10.08 -8.78 -30.26
C GLN A 359 8.73 -9.50 -30.20
N THR A 360 8.54 -10.32 -29.16
CA THR A 360 7.36 -11.18 -29.05
C THR A 360 6.12 -10.47 -28.52
N ILE A 361 6.27 -9.58 -27.53
CA ILE A 361 5.14 -8.92 -26.87
C ILE A 361 4.80 -7.61 -27.58
N SER A 362 3.64 -7.57 -28.23
CA SER A 362 3.17 -6.41 -29.00
C SER A 362 2.91 -5.17 -28.13
N ASP A 363 2.34 -5.33 -26.93
CA ASP A 363 2.04 -4.19 -26.04
C ASP A 363 3.30 -3.66 -25.35
N ARG A 364 3.64 -2.39 -25.61
CA ARG A 364 4.86 -1.72 -25.11
C ARG A 364 4.98 -1.72 -23.58
N CYS A 365 3.88 -1.52 -22.85
CA CYS A 365 3.91 -1.41 -21.40
C CYS A 365 4.13 -2.77 -20.73
N ILE A 366 3.43 -3.79 -21.21
CA ILE A 366 3.59 -5.17 -20.76
C ILE A 366 4.98 -5.69 -21.12
N ARG A 367 5.44 -5.43 -22.35
CA ARG A 367 6.79 -5.78 -22.81
C ARG A 367 7.85 -5.30 -21.84
N ARG A 368 7.92 -3.98 -21.60
CA ARG A 368 8.87 -3.37 -20.64
C ARG A 368 8.77 -4.00 -19.25
N PHE A 369 7.55 -4.26 -18.79
CA PHE A 369 7.33 -4.89 -17.49
C PHE A 369 7.86 -6.33 -17.40
N VAL A 370 7.74 -7.12 -18.46
CA VAL A 370 8.20 -8.52 -18.48
C VAL A 370 9.71 -8.61 -18.67
N VAL A 371 10.28 -7.78 -19.55
CA VAL A 371 11.73 -7.69 -19.82
C VAL A 371 12.51 -7.45 -18.54
N THR A 372 12.08 -6.49 -17.71
CA THR A 372 12.71 -6.18 -16.41
C THR A 372 12.67 -7.35 -15.40
N LYS A 373 11.96 -8.44 -15.71
CA LYS A 373 11.86 -9.64 -14.87
C LYS A 373 12.57 -10.86 -15.43
N VAL A 374 13.17 -10.76 -16.62
CA VAL A 374 13.94 -11.85 -17.22
C VAL A 374 15.08 -12.22 -16.28
N ARG A 375 15.33 -13.51 -16.13
CA ARG A 375 16.43 -14.05 -15.35
C ARG A 375 17.16 -15.09 -16.17
N ALA A 376 18.48 -15.11 -16.03
CA ALA A 376 19.30 -16.23 -16.44
C ALA A 376 19.90 -16.83 -15.17
N VAL A 377 19.79 -18.14 -15.02
CA VAL A 377 20.30 -18.89 -13.86
C VAL A 377 21.13 -20.07 -14.35
N THR A 378 22.21 -20.36 -13.65
CA THR A 378 22.99 -21.57 -13.89
C THR A 378 22.32 -22.76 -13.21
N LYS A 379 22.17 -23.88 -13.93
CA LYS A 379 21.82 -25.17 -13.33
C LYS A 379 22.91 -25.51 -12.30
N LYS A 380 22.53 -26.25 -11.25
CA LYS A 380 23.46 -26.70 -10.21
C LYS A 380 24.64 -27.42 -10.88
N ARG A 381 25.87 -27.11 -10.46
CA ARG A 381 27.07 -27.80 -10.93
C ARG A 381 26.94 -29.29 -10.65
N ARG A 382 27.37 -30.12 -11.58
CA ARG A 382 27.37 -31.58 -11.40
C ARG A 382 28.57 -31.98 -10.56
N THR A 383 28.31 -32.74 -9.51
CA THR A 383 29.36 -33.44 -8.78
C THR A 383 29.76 -34.69 -9.54
N ILE A 384 30.95 -35.22 -9.30
CA ILE A 384 31.40 -36.49 -9.86
C ILE A 384 30.37 -37.59 -9.60
N GLY A 385 29.90 -37.75 -8.36
CA GLY A 385 28.88 -38.74 -8.00
C GLY A 385 27.60 -38.59 -8.82
N SER A 386 27.16 -37.35 -9.09
CA SER A 386 25.97 -37.12 -9.93
C SER A 386 26.14 -37.50 -11.39
N ILE A 387 27.37 -37.68 -11.86
CA ILE A 387 27.72 -38.11 -13.21
C ILE A 387 27.89 -39.62 -13.25
N ILE A 388 28.64 -40.18 -12.29
CA ILE A 388 29.11 -41.56 -12.35
C ILE A 388 28.16 -42.55 -11.67
N HIS A 389 27.41 -42.15 -10.64
CA HIS A 389 26.54 -43.07 -9.89
C HIS A 389 25.32 -43.46 -10.72
N ASN A 390 25.26 -44.72 -11.13
CA ASN A 390 24.20 -45.30 -11.97
C ASN A 390 23.34 -46.36 -11.22
N HIS A 391 23.59 -46.59 -9.93
CA HIS A 391 22.88 -47.61 -9.13
C HIS A 391 21.35 -47.51 -9.16
N ARG A 392 20.77 -46.31 -9.24
CA ARG A 392 19.30 -46.15 -9.36
C ARG A 392 18.76 -46.58 -10.72
N THR A 393 19.59 -46.53 -11.75
CA THR A 393 19.23 -47.03 -13.08
C THR A 393 19.23 -48.55 -13.07
N PHE A 394 20.27 -49.16 -12.49
CA PHE A 394 20.37 -50.62 -12.34
C PHE A 394 19.31 -51.21 -11.41
N ALA A 395 19.01 -50.56 -10.28
CA ALA A 395 17.95 -51.01 -9.36
C ALA A 395 16.53 -51.00 -9.97
N LYS A 396 16.35 -50.39 -11.15
CA LYS A 396 15.07 -50.39 -11.89
C LYS A 396 15.02 -51.44 -13.01
N MET A 397 16.14 -52.12 -13.31
CA MET A 397 16.16 -53.17 -14.31
C MET A 397 15.56 -54.44 -13.71
N ASP A 398 14.71 -55.14 -14.47
CA ASP A 398 14.08 -56.38 -14.02
C ASP A 398 15.11 -57.51 -13.87
N GLN A 399 16.11 -57.53 -14.75
CA GLN A 399 17.25 -58.45 -14.71
C GLN A 399 18.51 -57.70 -15.15
N ALA A 400 19.54 -57.73 -14.32
CA ALA A 400 20.87 -57.25 -14.69
C ALA A 400 21.76 -58.46 -15.01
N GLN A 401 22.36 -58.46 -16.21
CA GLN A 401 23.29 -59.52 -16.62
C GLN A 401 24.71 -59.13 -16.20
N CYS A 402 25.44 -60.07 -15.61
CA CYS A 402 26.87 -59.91 -15.34
C CYS A 402 27.63 -59.71 -16.65
N ARG A 403 28.34 -58.58 -16.76
CA ARG A 403 29.24 -58.25 -17.88
C ARG A 403 30.63 -57.82 -17.39
N CYS A 404 30.98 -58.19 -16.15
CA CYS A 404 32.28 -57.83 -15.58
C CYS A 404 33.41 -58.77 -16.01
N GLY A 405 33.12 -59.79 -16.83
CA GLY A 405 34.10 -60.71 -17.39
C GLY A 405 35.18 -59.97 -18.19
N ASP A 406 34.74 -59.01 -19.00
CA ASP A 406 35.58 -58.24 -19.94
C ASP A 406 36.31 -57.06 -19.29
N VAL A 407 36.13 -56.84 -17.99
CA VAL A 407 36.71 -55.69 -17.28
C VAL A 407 37.91 -56.17 -16.46
N ASP A 408 39.09 -55.62 -16.79
CA ASP A 408 40.34 -55.88 -16.07
C ASP A 408 40.40 -55.12 -14.74
N LEU A 409 39.64 -55.60 -13.76
CA LEU A 409 39.61 -55.09 -12.39
C LEU A 409 39.62 -56.26 -11.40
N PRO A 410 40.13 -56.07 -10.17
CA PRO A 410 40.09 -57.08 -9.12
C PRO A 410 38.68 -57.65 -8.89
N LYS A 411 38.60 -59.00 -8.94
CA LYS A 411 37.38 -59.78 -8.76
C LYS A 411 37.38 -60.46 -7.38
N ILE A 412 36.20 -60.56 -6.78
CA ILE A 412 35.93 -61.35 -5.58
C ILE A 412 34.81 -62.31 -6.00
N GLU A 413 35.05 -63.61 -5.89
CA GLU A 413 34.11 -64.65 -6.35
C GLU A 413 33.71 -64.45 -7.84
N GLU A 414 34.69 -64.26 -8.72
CA GLU A 414 34.50 -64.00 -10.17
C GLU A 414 33.80 -62.67 -10.54
N HIS A 415 33.39 -61.86 -9.56
CA HIS A 415 32.70 -60.59 -9.80
C HIS A 415 33.53 -59.37 -9.38
N VAL A 416 33.48 -58.31 -10.18
CA VAL A 416 34.16 -57.05 -9.84
C VAL A 416 33.51 -56.44 -8.60
N LYS A 417 34.32 -56.13 -7.59
CA LYS A 417 33.94 -55.38 -6.38
C LYS A 417 35.14 -54.60 -5.87
N ILE A 418 35.26 -53.35 -6.31
CA ILE A 418 36.43 -52.52 -6.01
C ILE A 418 36.05 -51.08 -5.71
N ARG A 419 36.77 -50.44 -4.77
CA ARG A 419 36.63 -49.00 -4.53
C ARG A 419 37.33 -48.23 -5.63
N LEU A 420 36.71 -47.15 -6.10
CA LEU A 420 37.21 -46.34 -7.21
C LEU A 420 38.62 -45.77 -6.94
N ASP A 421 38.95 -45.49 -5.69
CA ASP A 421 40.27 -44.99 -5.25
C ASP A 421 41.38 -46.04 -5.23
N ARG A 422 41.05 -47.32 -5.48
CA ARG A 422 42.01 -48.43 -5.56
C ARG A 422 42.37 -48.82 -7.00
N ILE A 423 41.71 -48.25 -7.99
CA ILE A 423 41.99 -48.50 -9.41
C ILE A 423 43.26 -47.74 -9.81
N TYR A 424 44.25 -48.43 -10.39
CA TYR A 424 45.48 -47.79 -10.84
C TYR A 424 45.19 -46.76 -11.94
N GLY A 425 45.84 -45.60 -11.87
CA GLY A 425 45.67 -44.52 -12.85
C GLY A 425 44.39 -43.69 -12.71
N VAL A 426 43.54 -43.91 -11.69
CA VAL A 426 42.38 -43.05 -11.45
C VAL A 426 42.81 -41.61 -11.12
N PRO A 427 42.29 -40.59 -11.83
CA PRO A 427 42.53 -39.20 -11.47
C PRO A 427 42.06 -38.91 -10.04
N ARG A 428 42.91 -38.28 -9.22
CA ARG A 428 42.56 -37.88 -7.84
C ARG A 428 41.27 -37.06 -7.77
N PHE A 429 40.91 -36.36 -8.84
CA PHE A 429 39.67 -35.60 -8.90
C PHE A 429 38.41 -36.48 -8.95
N ILE A 430 38.48 -37.67 -9.55
CA ILE A 430 37.34 -38.59 -9.69
C ILE A 430 37.10 -39.42 -8.42
N THR A 431 38.14 -39.66 -7.62
CA THR A 431 38.04 -40.50 -6.41
C THR A 431 37.09 -39.95 -5.36
N ASN A 432 36.86 -38.63 -5.34
CA ASN A 432 35.88 -37.98 -4.47
C ASN A 432 34.63 -37.58 -5.26
N SER A 433 33.54 -38.33 -5.06
CA SER A 433 32.23 -38.14 -5.67
C SER A 433 31.62 -36.75 -5.37
N ARG A 434 32.06 -36.06 -4.32
CA ARG A 434 31.61 -34.71 -3.96
C ARG A 434 32.33 -33.60 -4.74
N ASN A 435 33.43 -33.92 -5.44
CA ASN A 435 34.13 -32.94 -6.25
C ASN A 435 33.19 -32.37 -7.32
N VAL A 436 33.32 -31.06 -7.54
CA VAL A 436 32.43 -30.29 -8.41
C VAL A 436 33.15 -30.04 -9.72
N THR A 437 32.60 -30.55 -10.82
CA THR A 437 33.19 -30.40 -12.16
C THR A 437 33.35 -28.93 -12.57
N SER A 438 34.30 -28.66 -13.48
CA SER A 438 34.49 -27.34 -14.09
C SER A 438 33.33 -26.92 -15.00
N GLY A 439 32.40 -27.85 -15.31
CA GLY A 439 31.18 -27.59 -16.05
C GLY A 439 31.16 -28.27 -17.42
N TYR A 440 30.31 -27.75 -18.30
CA TYR A 440 30.20 -28.19 -19.69
C TYR A 440 30.90 -27.21 -20.63
N VAL A 441 31.48 -27.75 -21.71
CA VAL A 441 31.59 -26.99 -22.96
C VAL A 441 30.21 -27.05 -23.59
N ILE A 442 29.51 -25.92 -23.64
CA ILE A 442 28.13 -25.85 -24.12
C ILE A 442 28.17 -25.47 -25.60
N PRO A 443 27.74 -26.36 -26.52
CA PRO A 443 27.59 -26.00 -27.94
C PRO A 443 26.62 -24.83 -28.11
N GLU A 444 26.80 -24.04 -29.17
CA GLU A 444 25.95 -22.87 -29.47
C GLU A 444 24.48 -23.27 -29.56
N GLU A 445 24.20 -24.41 -30.19
CA GLU A 445 22.87 -25.01 -30.34
C GLU A 445 22.22 -25.36 -28.98
N MET A 446 23.00 -25.88 -28.03
CA MET A 446 22.46 -26.20 -26.70
C MET A 446 22.16 -24.93 -25.90
N LEU A 447 22.98 -23.89 -26.03
CA LEU A 447 22.71 -22.61 -25.38
C LEU A 447 21.45 -21.96 -25.97
N TRP A 448 21.32 -22.00 -27.29
CA TRP A 448 20.13 -21.59 -28.02
C TRP A 448 18.88 -22.27 -27.50
N GLU A 449 18.88 -23.61 -27.41
CA GLU A 449 17.77 -24.39 -26.87
C GLU A 449 17.43 -23.98 -25.44
N CYS A 450 18.43 -23.78 -24.57
CA CYS A 450 18.20 -23.31 -23.21
C CYS A 450 17.50 -21.95 -23.17
N ILE A 451 17.91 -21.02 -24.04
CA ILE A 451 17.29 -19.69 -24.17
C ILE A 451 15.85 -19.84 -24.63
N MET A 452 15.63 -20.60 -25.71
CA MET A 452 14.31 -20.82 -26.31
C MET A 452 13.35 -21.55 -25.36
N GLU A 453 13.83 -22.53 -24.58
CA GLU A 453 13.06 -23.18 -23.51
C GLU A 453 12.64 -22.16 -22.45
N GLY A 454 13.57 -21.31 -21.99
CA GLY A 454 13.34 -20.32 -20.95
C GLY A 454 12.34 -19.22 -21.33
N VAL A 455 12.22 -18.93 -22.63
CA VAL A 455 11.28 -17.92 -23.17
C VAL A 455 10.08 -18.53 -23.89
N GLY A 456 10.03 -19.84 -24.12
CA GLY A 456 9.04 -20.49 -25.00
C GLY A 456 7.58 -20.26 -24.61
N LEU A 457 7.30 -20.15 -23.30
CA LEU A 457 5.96 -19.80 -22.80
C LEU A 457 5.48 -18.41 -23.22
N TRP A 458 6.39 -17.54 -23.66
CA TRP A 458 6.11 -16.18 -24.11
C TRP A 458 6.02 -16.08 -25.62
N THR A 459 6.80 -16.88 -26.36
CA THR A 459 6.79 -16.90 -27.83
C THR A 459 5.52 -17.52 -28.41
N LYS A 460 4.85 -18.43 -27.69
CA LYS A 460 3.60 -19.11 -28.13
C LYS A 460 3.72 -19.69 -29.56
N GLY A 461 4.88 -20.22 -29.90
CA GLY A 461 5.14 -20.78 -31.23
C GLY A 461 5.35 -19.73 -32.34
N ARG A 462 5.36 -18.43 -32.03
CA ARG A 462 5.83 -17.42 -33.00
C ARG A 462 7.29 -17.68 -33.31
N GLN A 463 7.63 -17.70 -34.59
CA GLN A 463 9.02 -17.73 -35.03
C GLN A 463 9.67 -16.41 -34.63
N VAL A 464 10.72 -16.48 -33.82
CA VAL A 464 11.53 -15.34 -33.45
C VAL A 464 12.85 -15.48 -34.20
N LEU A 465 13.15 -14.49 -35.04
CA LEU A 465 14.43 -14.40 -35.71
C LEU A 465 15.44 -13.82 -34.72
N ILE A 466 16.42 -14.63 -34.36
CA ILE A 466 17.56 -14.20 -33.57
C ILE A 466 18.78 -14.56 -34.37
N ASP A 467 19.62 -13.58 -34.61
CA ASP A 467 20.89 -13.81 -35.26
C ASP A 467 21.76 -14.71 -34.36
N ARG A 468 22.32 -15.77 -34.93
CA ARG A 468 23.31 -16.63 -34.28
C ARG A 468 24.48 -15.81 -33.72
N SER A 469 24.82 -14.69 -34.37
CA SER A 469 25.84 -13.77 -33.88
C SER A 469 25.54 -13.22 -32.47
N GLU A 470 24.27 -13.03 -32.09
CA GLU A 470 23.88 -12.58 -30.75
C GLU A 470 24.08 -13.67 -29.70
N VAL A 471 23.87 -14.94 -30.06
CA VAL A 471 24.13 -16.08 -29.18
C VAL A 471 25.63 -16.24 -28.96
N ARG A 472 26.45 -16.03 -30.01
CA ARG A 472 27.92 -16.06 -29.89
C ARG A 472 28.46 -15.02 -28.93
N LYS A 473 27.82 -13.85 -28.82
CA LYS A 473 28.17 -12.86 -27.79
C LYS A 473 27.98 -13.40 -26.37
N CYS A 474 27.19 -14.44 -26.15
CA CYS A 474 27.08 -15.06 -24.83
C CYS A 474 28.36 -15.79 -24.41
N TYR A 475 29.26 -16.11 -25.34
CA TYR A 475 30.53 -16.74 -25.05
C TYR A 475 31.58 -15.69 -24.69
N GLN A 476 32.44 -16.03 -23.75
CA GLN A 476 33.62 -15.26 -23.42
C GLN A 476 34.78 -15.76 -24.26
N VAL A 477 35.42 -14.85 -24.99
CA VAL A 477 36.73 -15.08 -25.62
C VAL A 477 37.78 -15.00 -24.51
N ARG A 478 37.87 -16.03 -23.67
CA ARG A 478 39.00 -16.20 -22.75
C ARG A 478 39.77 -17.42 -23.20
N GLN A 479 41.10 -17.30 -23.16
CA GLN A 479 41.95 -18.47 -23.23
C GLN A 479 41.55 -19.41 -22.08
N PRO A 480 41.46 -20.72 -22.33
CA PRO A 480 41.11 -21.68 -21.29
C PRO A 480 42.14 -21.57 -20.17
N GLU A 481 41.78 -20.89 -19.08
CA GLU A 481 42.54 -20.96 -17.84
C GLU A 481 42.59 -22.44 -17.44
N HIS A 482 43.78 -22.97 -17.19
CA HIS A 482 43.98 -24.35 -16.77
C HIS A 482 43.24 -24.58 -15.44
N SER A 483 41.99 -25.06 -15.54
CA SER A 483 41.22 -25.43 -14.36
C SER A 483 41.74 -26.76 -13.84
N ALA A 484 42.11 -26.81 -12.56
CA ALA A 484 42.46 -28.06 -11.90
C ALA A 484 41.27 -29.05 -11.80
N ALA A 485 40.05 -28.60 -12.10
CA ALA A 485 38.84 -29.41 -12.06
C ALA A 485 38.52 -30.01 -13.43
N MET A 486 38.22 -31.32 -13.46
CA MET A 486 37.78 -31.99 -14.67
C MET A 486 36.39 -31.51 -15.11
N SER A 487 36.21 -31.39 -16.41
CA SER A 487 34.93 -31.14 -17.07
C SER A 487 34.02 -32.36 -16.98
N VAL A 488 32.72 -32.16 -17.22
CA VAL A 488 31.77 -33.28 -17.24
C VAL A 488 32.14 -34.32 -18.30
N ARG A 489 32.64 -33.87 -19.46
CA ARG A 489 33.03 -34.75 -20.56
C ARG A 489 34.26 -35.59 -20.21
N GLU A 490 35.31 -35.00 -19.65
CA GLU A 490 36.49 -35.75 -19.21
C GLU A 490 36.16 -36.81 -18.16
N VAL A 491 35.22 -36.50 -17.24
CA VAL A 491 34.74 -37.48 -16.25
C VAL A 491 33.97 -38.61 -16.92
N MET A 492 33.10 -38.31 -17.90
CA MET A 492 32.36 -39.33 -18.64
C MET A 492 33.29 -40.20 -19.49
N ASP A 493 34.21 -39.59 -20.23
CA ASP A 493 35.19 -40.30 -21.06
C ASP A 493 36.07 -41.23 -20.21
N TRP A 494 36.44 -40.80 -18.99
CA TRP A 494 37.18 -41.65 -18.07
C TRP A 494 36.35 -42.80 -17.49
N VAL A 495 35.06 -42.58 -17.19
CA VAL A 495 34.18 -43.63 -16.64
C VAL A 495 33.68 -44.61 -17.70
N LYS A 496 33.72 -44.23 -18.98
CA LYS A 496 33.18 -45.01 -20.10
C LYS A 496 33.57 -46.51 -20.10
N PRO A 497 34.83 -46.90 -19.83
CA PRO A 497 35.22 -48.32 -19.78
C PRO A 497 34.50 -49.13 -18.68
N TYR A 498 33.97 -48.44 -17.67
CA TYR A 498 33.31 -49.05 -16.50
C TYR A 498 31.77 -48.91 -16.57
N GLU A 499 31.19 -48.48 -17.69
CA GLU A 499 29.73 -48.30 -17.82
C GLU A 499 28.92 -49.60 -17.62
N VAL A 500 29.55 -50.75 -17.84
CA VAL A 500 28.97 -52.08 -17.59
C VAL A 500 28.88 -52.44 -16.09
N LEU A 501 29.51 -51.65 -15.22
CA LEU A 501 29.51 -51.84 -13.76
C LEU A 501 28.54 -50.86 -13.08
N VAL A 502 28.13 -51.20 -11.87
CA VAL A 502 27.32 -50.32 -11.02
C VAL A 502 28.21 -49.50 -10.11
N ALA A 503 28.11 -48.19 -10.22
CA ALA A 503 28.74 -47.24 -9.33
C ALA A 503 27.75 -46.80 -8.23
N VAL A 504 28.04 -47.20 -6.99
CA VAL A 504 27.29 -46.86 -5.78
C VAL A 504 28.09 -45.93 -4.87
N PRO A 505 27.45 -44.97 -4.17
CA PRO A 505 28.08 -44.29 -3.05
C PRO A 505 28.29 -45.26 -1.88
N ILE A 506 29.35 -45.07 -1.10
CA ILE A 506 29.56 -45.84 0.14
C ILE A 506 28.82 -45.14 1.28
N ASP A 507 27.85 -45.81 1.91
CA ASP A 507 26.88 -45.20 2.85
C ASP A 507 27.51 -44.29 3.93
N ARG A 508 28.59 -44.74 4.57
CA ARG A 508 29.27 -43.96 5.64
C ARG A 508 30.31 -42.96 5.13
N ASN A 509 30.65 -43.01 3.84
CA ASN A 509 31.54 -42.05 3.20
C ASN A 509 31.01 -41.76 1.79
N PRO A 510 30.00 -40.88 1.66
CA PRO A 510 29.36 -40.61 0.37
C PRO A 510 30.32 -39.96 -0.63
N GLY A 511 31.51 -39.52 -0.21
CA GLY A 511 32.58 -39.08 -1.11
C GLY A 511 33.26 -40.24 -1.83
N ALA A 512 33.26 -41.45 -1.27
CA ALA A 512 33.82 -42.62 -1.93
C ALA A 512 32.79 -43.31 -2.83
N THR A 513 33.28 -43.91 -3.91
CA THR A 513 32.46 -44.69 -4.86
C THR A 513 32.96 -46.12 -4.91
N LEU A 514 32.04 -47.07 -4.90
CA LEU A 514 32.31 -48.49 -5.10
C LEU A 514 31.79 -48.89 -6.49
N LEU A 515 32.63 -49.59 -7.26
CA LEU A 515 32.22 -50.26 -8.49
C LEU A 515 31.93 -51.72 -8.17
N ILE A 516 30.73 -52.19 -8.53
CA ILE A 516 30.29 -53.57 -8.34
C ILE A 516 29.73 -54.12 -9.65
N CYS A 517 29.85 -55.42 -9.85
CA CYS A 517 29.07 -56.12 -10.88
C CYS A 517 27.56 -55.87 -10.65
N PRO A 518 26.78 -55.61 -11.71
CA PRO A 518 25.32 -55.44 -11.63
C PRO A 518 24.55 -56.54 -10.93
#